data_AF-A0A4P8J0D5-F1
#
_entry.id   AF-A0A4P8J0D5-F1
#
_cell.length_a   1.000
_cell.length_b   1.000
_cell.length_c   1.000
_cell.angle_alpha   90.00
_cell.angle_beta   90.00
_cell.angle_gamma   90.00
#
_symmetry.space_group_name_H-M   'P 1'
#
loop_
_entity.id
_entity.type
_entity.pdbx_description
1 polymer ?
#
loop_
_entity_poly.entity_id
_entity_poly.type
_entity_poly.pdbx_seq_one_letter_code
_entity_poly.pdbx_strand_id
1 'polypeptide(L)'
;MRVHAIMHCVVAALLAAVACACLAARLDGAFRFFEGTWRVARIVGYGEVSVSPEAAHSLIGQTVTIGPAQVHIGADECVPDAIHAGMRATAPILLDQYHAGPIDAGVAARTLVLDAGRCGHVFRVGADIVVYEGGAFYRAVRVAHAHEKQ
;
A
#
# COMPACT_ATOMS: atom_id res chain seq x y z
N MET A 1 21.01 45.61 40.71
CA MET A 1 19.66 45.34 40.17
C MET A 1 19.78 44.65 38.81
N ARG A 2 19.09 43.51 38.67
CA ARG A 2 18.67 42.83 37.41
C ARG A 2 19.74 42.17 36.52
N VAL A 3 20.21 41.00 36.94
CA VAL A 3 20.79 39.96 36.05
C VAL A 3 20.12 38.63 36.40
N HIS A 4 18.84 38.42 36.06
CA HIS A 4 18.14 37.15 36.35
C HIS A 4 16.96 36.83 35.41
N ALA A 5 16.78 37.54 34.29
CA ALA A 5 15.54 37.48 33.52
C ALA A 5 15.66 37.01 32.07
N ILE A 6 16.79 36.44 31.62
CA ILE A 6 16.97 36.06 30.20
C ILE A 6 17.25 34.56 30.01
N MET A 7 17.57 33.82 31.07
CA MET A 7 17.99 32.41 30.96
C MET A 7 16.86 31.38 31.16
N HIS A 8 15.59 31.80 31.11
CA HIS A 8 14.45 30.88 31.24
C HIS A 8 13.65 30.71 29.93
N CYS A 9 13.89 31.53 28.90
CA CYS A 9 13.14 31.43 27.64
C CYS A 9 13.72 30.43 26.62
N VAL A 10 14.97 29.98 26.78
CA VAL A 10 15.62 29.10 25.77
C VAL A 10 15.29 27.61 26.00
N VAL A 11 14.89 27.22 27.21
CA VAL A 11 14.67 25.79 27.53
C VAL A 11 13.29 25.29 27.08
N ALA A 12 12.30 26.17 26.90
CA ALA A 12 10.94 25.77 26.54
C ALA A 12 10.76 25.42 25.04
N ALA A 13 11.65 25.89 24.15
CA ALA A 13 11.52 25.66 22.71
C ALA A 13 12.02 24.28 22.23
N LEU A 14 12.88 23.62 23.00
CA LEU A 14 13.50 22.34 22.62
C LEU A 14 12.62 21.12 22.89
N LEU A 15 11.62 21.22 23.78
CA LEU A 15 10.73 20.10 24.11
C LEU A 15 9.53 19.94 23.16
N ALA A 16 9.18 20.97 22.39
CA ALA A 16 8.07 20.92 21.43
C ALA A 16 8.46 20.29 20.08
N ALA A 17 9.75 20.25 19.73
CA ALA A 17 10.21 19.70 18.45
C ALA A 17 10.28 18.16 18.42
N VAL A 18 10.37 17.49 19.58
CA VAL A 18 10.55 16.03 19.64
C VAL A 18 9.23 15.27 19.44
N ALA A 19 8.08 15.88 19.77
CA ALA A 19 6.78 15.22 19.61
C ALA A 19 6.30 15.14 18.14
N CYS A 20 6.78 16.03 17.27
CA CYS A 20 6.30 16.12 15.89
C CYS A 20 6.97 15.10 14.96
N ALA A 21 8.21 14.69 15.25
CA ALA A 21 8.94 13.70 14.44
C ALA A 21 8.37 12.27 14.57
N CYS A 22 7.73 11.94 15.70
CA CYS A 22 7.14 10.61 15.89
C CYS A 22 5.83 10.38 15.12
N LEU A 23 5.18 11.43 14.62
CA LEU A 23 3.91 11.29 13.88
C LEU A 23 4.16 11.09 12.38
N ALA A 24 5.13 11.80 11.79
CA ALA A 24 5.55 11.59 10.41
C ALA A 24 6.17 10.19 10.20
N ALA A 25 6.97 9.70 11.16
CA ALA A 25 7.58 8.37 11.10
C ALA A 25 6.55 7.20 11.14
N ARG A 26 5.31 7.44 11.57
CA ARG A 26 4.26 6.41 11.64
C ARG A 26 3.54 6.19 10.31
N LEU A 27 3.44 7.21 9.46
CA LEU A 27 2.90 7.08 8.10
C LEU A 27 3.90 6.32 7.20
N ASP A 28 5.21 6.46 7.44
CA ASP A 28 6.26 5.73 6.73
C ASP A 28 6.35 4.25 7.08
N GLY A 29 6.03 3.86 8.32
CA GLY A 29 6.24 2.48 8.78
C GLY A 29 5.34 1.45 8.07
N ALA A 30 4.06 1.77 7.90
CA ALA A 30 3.10 0.87 7.28
C ALA A 30 3.30 0.75 5.76
N PHE A 31 3.74 1.83 5.11
CA PHE A 31 4.00 1.85 3.67
C PHE A 31 5.10 0.85 3.26
N ARG A 32 6.13 0.68 4.08
CA ARG A 32 7.24 -0.26 3.83
C ARG A 32 6.81 -1.72 3.62
N PHE A 33 5.63 -2.11 4.09
CA PHE A 33 5.10 -3.45 3.83
C PHE A 33 4.62 -3.64 2.39
N PHE A 34 4.38 -2.55 1.66
CA PHE A 34 3.93 -2.52 0.26
C PHE A 34 5.03 -2.11 -0.71
N GLU A 35 5.92 -1.22 -0.30
CA GLU A 35 6.99 -0.69 -1.15
C GLU A 35 7.83 -1.80 -1.81
N GLY A 36 8.14 -1.62 -3.09
CA GLY A 36 9.00 -2.49 -3.88
C GLY A 36 8.27 -3.22 -5.00
N THR A 37 8.91 -4.26 -5.53
CA THR A 37 8.42 -5.03 -6.68
C THR A 37 7.86 -6.38 -6.25
N TRP A 38 6.71 -6.72 -6.82
CA TRP A 38 5.95 -7.94 -6.57
C TRP A 38 5.67 -8.63 -7.89
N ARG A 39 5.83 -9.94 -7.96
CA ARG A 39 5.47 -10.73 -9.14
C ARG A 39 4.07 -11.28 -8.98
N VAL A 40 3.19 -11.04 -9.95
CA VAL A 40 1.85 -11.58 -9.98
C VAL A 40 1.93 -13.11 -10.13
N ALA A 41 1.40 -13.82 -9.14
CA ALA A 41 1.53 -15.27 -9.06
C ALA A 41 0.30 -16.00 -9.58
N ARG A 42 -0.90 -15.49 -9.27
CA ARG A 42 -2.18 -16.08 -9.67
C ARG A 42 -3.35 -15.11 -9.50
N ILE A 43 -4.45 -15.43 -10.17
CA ILE A 43 -5.77 -14.87 -9.87
C ILE A 43 -6.29 -15.50 -8.57
N VAL A 44 -6.90 -14.70 -7.70
CA VAL A 44 -7.57 -15.16 -6.47
C VAL A 44 -9.09 -14.98 -6.50
N GLY A 45 -9.59 -14.17 -7.42
CA GLY A 45 -11.01 -14.07 -7.74
C GLY A 45 -11.28 -12.98 -8.76
N TYR A 46 -12.57 -12.71 -9.00
CA TYR A 46 -13.03 -11.77 -10.01
C TYR A 46 -13.97 -10.74 -9.36
N GLY A 47 -13.93 -9.51 -9.86
CA GLY A 47 -14.93 -8.49 -9.55
C GLY A 47 -16.12 -8.58 -10.50
N GLU A 48 -16.98 -7.56 -10.47
CA GLU A 48 -18.14 -7.47 -11.37
C GLU A 48 -17.74 -7.19 -12.84
N VAL A 49 -16.61 -6.52 -13.07
CA VAL A 49 -16.15 -6.21 -14.42
C VAL A 49 -15.80 -7.51 -15.15
N SER A 50 -16.54 -7.78 -16.23
CA SER A 50 -16.29 -8.94 -17.08
C SER A 50 -14.99 -8.76 -17.88
N VAL A 51 -14.12 -9.75 -17.78
CA VAL A 51 -12.85 -9.83 -18.48
C VAL A 51 -12.71 -11.21 -19.10
N SER A 52 -12.11 -11.30 -20.29
CA SER A 52 -11.87 -12.60 -20.90
C SER A 52 -10.83 -13.37 -20.06
N PRO A 53 -10.90 -14.71 -19.98
CA PRO A 53 -9.89 -15.49 -19.30
C PRO A 53 -8.49 -15.17 -19.80
N GLU A 54 -8.29 -15.01 -21.10
CA GLU A 54 -6.98 -14.72 -21.70
C GLU A 54 -6.43 -13.37 -21.23
N ALA A 55 -7.27 -12.34 -21.24
CA ALA A 55 -6.91 -11.02 -20.74
C ALA A 55 -6.58 -11.06 -19.24
N ALA A 56 -7.39 -11.75 -18.44
CA ALA A 56 -7.13 -11.89 -17.00
C ALA A 56 -5.81 -12.64 -16.72
N HIS A 57 -5.49 -13.68 -17.48
CA HIS A 57 -4.26 -14.46 -17.29
C HIS A 57 -3.01 -13.72 -17.79
N SER A 58 -3.14 -12.73 -18.68
CA SER A 58 -2.00 -11.98 -19.24
C SER A 58 -1.14 -11.29 -18.18
N LEU A 59 -1.73 -10.93 -17.04
CA LEU A 59 -1.02 -10.27 -15.95
C LEU A 59 -0.18 -11.24 -15.10
N ILE A 60 -0.44 -12.56 -15.17
CA ILE A 60 0.32 -13.56 -14.41
C ILE A 60 1.77 -13.60 -14.88
N GLY A 61 2.71 -13.52 -13.94
CA GLY A 61 4.14 -13.44 -14.21
C GLY A 61 4.67 -12.02 -14.41
N GLN A 62 3.78 -11.03 -14.66
CA GLN A 62 4.17 -9.62 -14.68
C GLN A 62 4.41 -9.08 -13.27
N THR A 63 4.82 -7.82 -13.18
CA THR A 63 5.19 -7.17 -11.93
C THR A 63 4.20 -6.08 -11.52
N VAL A 64 4.00 -5.96 -10.21
CA VAL A 64 3.45 -4.78 -9.55
C VAL A 64 4.61 -4.05 -8.88
N THR A 65 4.82 -2.78 -9.17
CA THR A 65 5.83 -1.94 -8.49
C THR A 65 5.13 -0.83 -7.74
N ILE A 66 5.42 -0.72 -6.44
CA ILE A 66 4.81 0.29 -5.56
C ILE A 66 5.93 1.16 -5.01
N GLY A 67 5.86 2.45 -5.31
CA GLY A 67 6.75 3.48 -4.79
C GLY A 67 5.96 4.64 -4.19
N PRO A 68 6.64 5.61 -3.55
CA PRO A 68 5.98 6.72 -2.85
C PRO A 68 5.20 7.65 -3.81
N ALA A 69 5.50 7.63 -5.11
CA ALA A 69 4.88 8.48 -6.12
C ALA A 69 4.39 7.71 -7.36
N GLN A 70 4.35 6.38 -7.30
CA GLN A 70 3.94 5.57 -8.45
C GLN A 70 3.40 4.21 -8.02
N VAL A 71 2.40 3.74 -8.76
CA VAL A 71 1.93 2.36 -8.76
C VAL A 71 1.94 1.88 -10.20
N HIS A 72 2.71 0.83 -10.47
CA HIS A 72 2.74 0.14 -11.76
C HIS A 72 2.13 -1.24 -11.59
N ILE A 73 1.17 -1.61 -12.43
CA ILE A 73 0.59 -2.96 -12.47
C ILE A 73 0.74 -3.47 -13.92
N GLY A 74 1.64 -4.43 -14.12
CA GLY A 74 1.99 -4.85 -15.47
C GLY A 74 2.58 -3.71 -16.30
N ALA A 75 1.91 -3.35 -17.39
CA ALA A 75 2.28 -2.21 -18.23
C ALA A 75 1.60 -0.89 -17.82
N ASP A 76 0.61 -0.94 -16.92
CA ASP A 76 -0.19 0.23 -16.55
C ASP A 76 0.51 1.03 -15.45
N GLU A 77 0.78 2.30 -15.75
CA GLU A 77 1.38 3.26 -14.82
C GLU A 77 0.31 4.19 -14.26
N CYS A 78 0.29 4.35 -12.94
CA CYS A 78 -0.56 5.31 -12.25
C CYS A 78 0.24 6.12 -11.23
N VAL A 79 0.08 7.45 -11.29
CA VAL A 79 0.62 8.37 -10.29
C VAL A 79 -0.48 8.68 -9.27
N PRO A 80 -0.33 8.28 -7.99
CA PRO A 80 -1.33 8.53 -6.97
C PRO A 80 -1.29 9.98 -6.48
N ASP A 81 -2.45 10.55 -6.18
CA ASP A 81 -2.54 11.90 -5.62
C ASP A 81 -2.11 11.92 -4.14
N ALA A 82 -2.38 10.82 -3.42
CA ALA A 82 -1.92 10.58 -2.06
C ALA A 82 -1.83 9.07 -1.81
N ILE A 83 -0.95 8.68 -0.87
CA ILE A 83 -0.80 7.28 -0.44
C ILE A 83 -0.99 7.20 1.07
N HIS A 84 -1.87 6.30 1.51
CA HIS A 84 -2.10 6.03 2.92
C HIS A 84 -2.10 4.53 3.19
N ALA A 85 -1.23 4.07 4.10
CA ALA A 85 -1.22 2.68 4.56
C ALA A 85 -1.78 2.58 5.97
N GLY A 86 -2.69 1.63 6.20
CA GLY A 86 -3.24 1.41 7.54
C GLY A 86 -4.13 0.19 7.66
N MET A 87 -4.34 -0.26 8.90
CA MET A 87 -5.30 -1.34 9.17
C MET A 87 -6.73 -0.83 8.90
N ARG A 88 -7.47 -1.56 8.06
CA ARG A 88 -8.84 -1.21 7.65
C ARG A 88 -9.74 -2.45 7.61
N ALA A 89 -11.03 -2.24 7.80
CA ALA A 89 -12.03 -3.25 7.43
C ALA A 89 -12.10 -3.31 5.90
N THR A 90 -12.06 -4.50 5.33
CA THR A 90 -11.98 -4.67 3.87
C THR A 90 -13.35 -4.68 3.19
N ALA A 91 -14.38 -5.19 3.86
CA ALA A 91 -15.70 -5.33 3.27
C ALA A 91 -16.28 -4.02 2.69
N PRO A 92 -16.24 -2.86 3.38
CA PRO A 92 -16.75 -1.61 2.82
C PRO A 92 -15.96 -1.18 1.56
N ILE A 93 -14.63 -1.27 1.60
CA ILE A 93 -13.76 -0.90 0.47
C ILE A 93 -14.07 -1.78 -0.74
N LEU A 94 -14.15 -3.09 -0.54
CA LEU A 94 -14.37 -4.04 -1.62
C LEU A 94 -15.75 -3.92 -2.25
N LEU A 95 -16.78 -3.69 -1.42
CA LEU A 95 -18.14 -3.48 -1.90
C LEU A 95 -18.24 -2.18 -2.69
N ASP A 96 -17.75 -1.07 -2.13
CA ASP A 96 -17.94 0.26 -2.73
C ASP A 96 -17.10 0.44 -4.00
N GLN A 97 -15.91 -0.17 -4.08
CA GLN A 97 -14.96 0.07 -5.19
C GLN A 97 -14.98 -1.04 -6.24
N TYR A 98 -15.27 -2.28 -5.84
CA TYR A 98 -15.10 -3.45 -6.70
C TYR A 98 -16.33 -4.35 -6.76
N HIS A 99 -17.41 -4.00 -6.04
CA HIS A 99 -18.63 -4.79 -5.91
C HIS A 99 -18.35 -6.26 -5.51
N ALA A 100 -17.35 -6.46 -4.65
CA ALA A 100 -16.85 -7.79 -4.27
C ALA A 100 -16.84 -7.99 -2.75
N GLY A 101 -16.90 -9.24 -2.29
CA GLY A 101 -16.68 -9.60 -0.90
C GLY A 101 -15.20 -9.85 -0.57
N PRO A 102 -14.82 -9.85 0.73
CA PRO A 102 -13.47 -10.23 1.16
C PRO A 102 -13.04 -11.63 0.71
N ILE A 103 -13.98 -12.58 0.66
CA ILE A 103 -13.71 -13.95 0.21
C ILE A 103 -13.36 -13.96 -1.28
N ASP A 104 -14.10 -13.23 -2.11
CA ASP A 104 -13.89 -13.15 -3.56
C ASP A 104 -12.56 -12.47 -3.89
N ALA A 105 -12.16 -11.46 -3.11
CA ALA A 105 -10.85 -10.82 -3.25
C ALA A 105 -9.71 -11.63 -2.60
N GLY A 106 -9.99 -12.72 -1.91
CA GLY A 106 -8.97 -13.53 -1.22
C GLY A 106 -8.26 -12.81 -0.08
N VAL A 107 -8.96 -11.89 0.61
CA VAL A 107 -8.42 -11.07 1.70
C VAL A 107 -9.17 -11.29 3.03
N ALA A 108 -8.50 -11.03 4.15
CA ALA A 108 -9.13 -11.09 5.46
C ALA A 108 -10.14 -9.92 5.65
N ALA A 109 -11.13 -10.10 6.54
CA ALA A 109 -12.13 -9.07 6.88
C ALA A 109 -11.51 -7.77 7.42
N ARG A 110 -10.31 -7.86 8.00
CA ARG A 110 -9.49 -6.72 8.41
C ARG A 110 -8.04 -7.00 8.08
N THR A 111 -7.41 -6.12 7.32
CA THR A 111 -5.99 -6.25 6.94
C THR A 111 -5.34 -4.87 6.81
N LEU A 112 -4.03 -4.85 6.60
CA LEU A 112 -3.32 -3.65 6.23
C LEU A 112 -3.63 -3.35 4.75
N VAL A 113 -4.11 -2.13 4.49
CA VAL A 113 -4.50 -1.67 3.16
C VAL A 113 -3.66 -0.45 2.82
N LEU A 114 -3.12 -0.44 1.61
CA LEU A 114 -2.59 0.73 0.94
C LEU A 114 -3.73 1.33 0.11
N ASP A 115 -4.12 2.55 0.43
CA ASP A 115 -5.02 3.37 -0.37
C ASP A 115 -4.16 4.34 -1.19
N ALA A 116 -4.16 4.16 -2.51
CA ALA A 116 -3.45 4.99 -3.47
C ALA A 116 -4.39 5.92 -4.25
N GLY A 117 -5.56 6.24 -3.66
CA GLY A 117 -6.59 7.09 -4.27
C GLY A 117 -7.07 6.51 -5.60
N ARG A 118 -6.95 7.30 -6.67
CA ARG A 118 -7.40 6.89 -8.02
C ARG A 118 -6.64 5.67 -8.58
N CYS A 119 -5.46 5.34 -8.05
CA CYS A 119 -4.71 4.15 -8.46
C CYS A 119 -5.24 2.86 -7.80
N GLY A 120 -6.26 2.97 -6.95
CA GLY A 120 -6.90 1.84 -6.29
C GLY A 120 -6.26 1.45 -4.97
N HIS A 121 -6.54 0.22 -4.56
CA HIS A 121 -6.16 -0.33 -3.26
C HIS A 121 -5.25 -1.54 -3.40
N VAL A 122 -4.29 -1.67 -2.49
CA VAL A 122 -3.46 -2.87 -2.35
C VAL A 122 -3.68 -3.45 -0.96
N PHE A 123 -4.03 -4.74 -0.90
CA PHE A 123 -4.37 -5.42 0.34
C PHE A 123 -3.23 -6.34 0.75
N ARG A 124 -2.81 -6.31 2.02
CA ARG A 124 -1.87 -7.32 2.54
C ARG A 124 -2.58 -8.65 2.74
N VAL A 125 -1.90 -9.73 2.38
CA VAL A 125 -2.29 -11.09 2.76
C VAL A 125 -1.07 -11.91 3.17
N GLY A 126 -0.78 -11.88 4.47
CA GLY A 126 0.44 -12.48 5.02
C GLY A 126 1.68 -11.73 4.53
N ALA A 127 2.60 -12.44 3.87
CA ALA A 127 3.79 -11.86 3.25
C ALA A 127 3.51 -11.22 1.88
N ASP A 128 2.37 -11.53 1.26
CA ASP A 128 2.01 -11.15 -0.10
C ASP A 128 1.08 -9.95 -0.15
N ILE A 129 0.81 -9.47 -1.37
CA ILE A 129 -0.22 -8.48 -1.64
C ILE A 129 -1.32 -9.05 -2.54
N VAL A 130 -2.49 -8.43 -2.49
CA VAL A 130 -3.55 -8.55 -3.48
C VAL A 130 -3.80 -7.18 -4.11
N VAL A 131 -3.87 -7.15 -5.44
CA VAL A 131 -4.26 -5.98 -6.26
C VAL A 131 -5.47 -6.32 -7.11
N TYR A 132 -6.21 -5.31 -7.55
CA TYR A 132 -7.26 -5.45 -8.54
C TYR A 132 -6.82 -4.79 -9.84
N GLU A 133 -6.98 -5.48 -10.97
CA GLU A 133 -6.69 -4.94 -12.29
C GLU A 133 -7.63 -5.57 -13.32
N GLY A 134 -8.15 -4.78 -14.24
CA GLY A 134 -8.95 -5.28 -15.38
C GLY A 134 -10.05 -6.29 -15.05
N GLY A 135 -10.71 -6.24 -13.88
CA GLY A 135 -11.79 -7.16 -13.51
C GLY A 135 -11.41 -8.34 -12.62
N ALA A 136 -10.13 -8.53 -12.30
CA ALA A 136 -9.68 -9.65 -11.48
C ALA A 136 -8.82 -9.19 -10.28
N PHE A 137 -8.90 -9.99 -9.22
CA PHE A 137 -8.02 -9.86 -8.06
C PHE A 137 -6.82 -10.80 -8.22
N TYR A 138 -5.64 -10.26 -8.01
CA TYR A 138 -4.38 -10.96 -8.22
C TYR A 138 -3.57 -11.01 -6.94
N ARG A 139 -3.10 -12.20 -6.58
CA ARG A 139 -2.06 -12.31 -5.55
C ARG A 139 -0.70 -12.10 -6.19
N ALA A 140 0.09 -11.19 -5.63
CA ALA A 140 1.47 -10.97 -6.00
C ALA A 140 2.42 -11.22 -4.82
N VAL A 141 3.53 -11.89 -5.13
CA VAL A 141 4.57 -12.28 -4.17
C VAL A 141 5.77 -11.36 -4.31
N ARG A 142 6.45 -11.03 -3.21
CA ARG A 142 7.60 -10.13 -3.26
C ARG A 142 8.71 -10.73 -4.12
N VAL A 143 9.29 -9.93 -5.02
CA VAL A 143 10.51 -10.34 -5.73
C VAL A 143 11.67 -10.20 -4.75
N ALA A 144 12.28 -11.32 -4.37
CA ALA A 144 13.53 -11.27 -3.62
C ALA A 144 14.61 -10.72 -4.56
N HIS A 145 15.33 -9.68 -4.14
CA HIS A 145 16.59 -9.35 -4.80
C HIS A 145 17.52 -10.54 -4.60
N ALA A 146 17.93 -11.20 -5.70
CA ALA A 146 19.06 -12.10 -5.63
C ALA A 146 20.24 -11.25 -5.15
N HIS A 147 20.76 -11.53 -3.95
CA HIS A 147 22.10 -11.12 -3.60
C HIS A 147 23.02 -11.81 -4.60
N GLU A 148 23.33 -11.12 -5.69
CA GLU A 148 24.40 -11.49 -6.60
C GLU A 148 25.68 -11.46 -5.76
N LYS A 149 26.12 -12.64 -5.33
CA LYS A 149 27.42 -12.80 -4.67
C LYS A 149 28.47 -12.38 -5.69
N GLN A 150 29.02 -11.19 -5.52
CA GLN A 150 30.33 -10.83 -6.05
C GLN A 150 31.42 -11.60 -5.32
#